data_AF-A0A353BC24-F1
#
_entry.id   AF-A0A353BC24-F1
#
_cell.length_a   1.000
_cell.length_b   1.000
_cell.length_c   1.000
_cell.angle_alpha   90.00
_cell.angle_beta   90.00
_cell.angle_gamma   90.00
#
_symmetry.space_group_name_H-M   'P 1'
#
loop_
_entity.id
_entity.type
_entity.pdbx_description
1 polymer ?
#
loop_
_entity_poly.entity_id
_entity_poly.type
_entity_poly.pdbx_seq_one_letter_code
_entity_poly.pdbx_strand_id
1 'polypeptide(L)'
;MRTMSKLGTDVFVLIQEGRSREEILKATAQLSDDQIQQSAGRLNAKQIDEIELSITETLQLVGMKRLLTSGCYLELWAKASREAENPQRFCQMCERFGIRRATGFEYRRVWRAFGKRIMEQPRLARFMVPESLKILSRESTPAEAVSEAFTLAAQEQFVSIKVANELKERFTESEKETGPQEVEQSTSQLVECEPELPPPAPAKRSFAGSAWEFTGRVLRIVATAKDVDAIIQDLKQAIEKLERERNVNARIASFYSTGNESHG
;
A
#
# COMPACT_ATOMS: atom_id res chain seq x y z
N MET A 1 28.60 1.91 55.10
CA MET A 1 28.50 2.70 53.85
C MET A 1 27.91 1.81 52.77
N ARG A 2 26.61 1.97 52.47
CA ARG A 2 26.01 1.33 51.27
C ARG A 2 26.39 2.20 50.08
N THR A 3 27.20 1.66 49.20
CA THR A 3 27.40 2.19 47.85
C THR A 3 26.03 2.20 47.19
N MET A 4 25.40 3.38 47.12
CA MET A 4 24.30 3.60 46.19
C MET A 4 24.92 3.51 44.80
N SER A 5 24.90 2.30 44.25
CA SER A 5 24.96 2.07 42.81
C SER A 5 24.06 3.12 42.18
N LYS A 6 24.64 3.98 41.34
CA LYS A 6 23.88 4.77 40.37
C LYS A 6 23.15 3.75 39.50
N LEU A 7 21.99 3.27 39.94
CA LEU A 7 21.07 2.57 39.08
C LEU A 7 20.83 3.56 37.93
N GLY A 8 21.19 3.15 36.72
CA GLY A 8 20.85 3.89 35.52
C GLY A 8 19.37 4.24 35.57
N THR A 9 19.01 5.39 35.00
CA THR A 9 17.64 5.87 34.98
C THR A 9 16.68 4.75 34.59
N ASP A 10 15.68 4.48 35.43
CA ASP A 10 14.75 3.37 35.20
C ASP A 10 13.96 3.60 33.90
N VAL A 11 14.10 2.67 32.95
CA VAL A 11 13.50 2.79 31.62
C VAL A 11 11.98 2.88 31.66
N PHE A 12 11.32 2.25 32.63
CA PHE A 12 9.87 2.29 32.75
C PHE A 12 9.38 3.65 33.24
N VAL A 13 10.15 4.30 34.11
CA VAL A 13 9.89 5.69 34.52
C VAL A 13 10.00 6.62 33.34
N LEU A 14 11.01 6.44 32.47
CA LEU A 14 11.16 7.24 31.25
C LEU A 14 9.96 7.09 30.30
N ILE A 15 9.40 5.88 30.17
CA ILE A 15 8.20 5.64 29.36
C ILE A 15 6.97 6.35 29.97
N GLN A 16 6.80 6.27 31.29
CA GLN A 16 5.69 6.91 32.00
C GLN A 16 5.78 8.44 31.97
N GLU A 17 6.99 8.99 32.02
CA GLU A 17 7.24 10.43 31.86
C GLU A 17 7.08 10.93 30.42
N GLY A 18 6.81 10.04 29.45
CA GLY A 18 6.66 10.41 28.04
C GLY A 18 7.95 10.92 27.42
N ARG A 19 9.10 10.40 27.86
CA ARG A 19 10.43 10.81 27.37
C ARG A 19 10.63 10.43 25.91
N SER A 20 11.59 11.06 25.27
CA SER A 20 11.82 10.84 23.84
C SER A 20 12.27 9.40 23.57
N ARG A 21 11.92 8.89 22.38
CA ARG A 21 12.33 7.54 21.94
C ARG A 21 13.84 7.35 22.01
N GLU A 22 14.62 8.38 21.69
CA GLU A 22 16.08 8.31 21.74
C GLU A 22 16.61 8.16 23.16
N GLU A 23 16.03 8.86 24.13
CA GLU A 23 16.38 8.73 25.55
C GLU A 23 16.03 7.33 26.07
N ILE A 24 14.84 6.82 25.74
CA ILE A 24 14.40 5.47 26.15
C ILE A 24 15.36 4.43 25.55
N LEU A 25 15.63 4.47 24.24
CA LEU A 25 16.54 3.52 23.58
C LEU A 25 17.96 3.59 24.18
N LYS A 26 18.46 4.79 24.45
CA LYS A 26 19.79 4.98 25.05
C LYS A 26 19.86 4.44 26.46
N ALA A 27 18.80 4.63 27.26
CA ALA A 27 18.71 4.07 28.60
C ALA A 27 18.60 2.54 28.56
N THR A 28 17.74 1.97 27.72
CA THR A 28 17.61 0.51 27.55
C THR A 28 18.94 -0.11 27.12
N ALA A 29 19.66 0.50 26.19
CA ALA A 29 20.95 -0.01 25.69
C ALA A 29 22.08 0.00 26.76
N GLN A 30 21.90 0.73 27.87
CA GLN A 30 22.84 0.78 28.99
C GLN A 30 22.52 -0.23 30.10
N LEU A 31 21.38 -0.92 30.01
CA LEU A 31 20.93 -1.90 30.99
C LEU A 31 21.18 -3.33 30.50
N SER A 32 21.48 -4.25 31.42
CA SER A 32 21.44 -5.69 31.15
C SER A 32 20.02 -6.23 31.24
N ASP A 33 19.78 -7.40 30.64
CA ASP A 33 18.48 -8.09 30.73
C ASP A 33 18.05 -8.33 32.18
N ASP A 34 18.98 -8.70 33.07
CA ASP A 34 18.72 -8.87 34.50
C ASP A 34 18.25 -7.56 35.17
N GLN A 35 18.83 -6.41 34.79
CA GLN A 35 18.45 -5.11 35.33
C GLN A 35 17.04 -4.71 34.84
N ILE A 36 16.74 -4.96 33.56
CA ILE A 36 15.41 -4.74 32.98
C ILE A 36 14.39 -5.61 33.70
N GLN A 37 14.69 -6.90 33.91
CA GLN A 37 13.80 -7.83 34.60
C GLN A 37 13.55 -7.43 36.06
N GLN A 38 14.58 -6.97 36.77
CA GLN A 38 14.45 -6.47 38.14
C GLN A 38 13.59 -5.21 38.22
N SER A 39 13.73 -4.28 37.28
CA SER A 39 12.88 -3.09 37.19
C SER A 39 11.43 -3.46 36.83
N ALA A 40 11.24 -4.38 35.88
CA ALA A 40 9.92 -4.86 35.49
C ALA A 40 9.18 -5.54 36.66
N GLY A 41 9.91 -6.31 37.48
CA GLY A 41 9.36 -6.97 38.67
C GLY A 41 8.88 -6.01 39.77
N ARG A 42 9.14 -4.70 39.67
CA ARG A 42 8.66 -3.67 40.61
C ARG A 42 7.39 -2.97 40.14
N LEU A 43 6.95 -3.21 38.91
CA LEU A 43 5.76 -2.58 38.35
C LEU A 43 4.49 -3.22 38.94
N ASN A 44 3.53 -2.37 39.28
CA ASN A 44 2.17 -2.82 39.60
C ASN A 44 1.28 -2.82 38.34
N ALA A 45 0.09 -3.42 38.44
CA ALA A 45 -0.85 -3.55 37.32
C ALA A 45 -1.18 -2.20 36.65
N LYS A 46 -1.44 -1.15 37.43
CA LYS A 46 -1.75 0.18 36.89
C LYS A 46 -0.59 0.76 36.09
N GLN A 47 0.64 0.59 36.56
CA GLN A 47 1.84 1.05 35.86
C GLN A 47 2.05 0.28 34.55
N ILE A 48 1.73 -1.02 34.54
CA ILE A 48 1.76 -1.84 33.33
C ILE A 48 0.75 -1.31 32.30
N ASP A 49 -0.48 -1.02 32.72
CA ASP A 49 -1.51 -0.46 31.84
C ASP A 49 -1.09 0.91 31.24
N GLU A 50 -0.49 1.79 32.06
CA GLU A 50 0.03 3.09 31.61
C GLU A 50 1.19 2.93 30.60
N ILE A 51 2.08 1.97 30.82
CA ILE A 51 3.19 1.64 29.92
C ILE A 51 2.66 1.04 28.61
N GLU A 52 1.69 0.14 28.67
CA GLU A 52 1.05 -0.48 27.50
C GLU A 52 0.42 0.60 26.61
N LEU A 53 -0.32 1.54 27.20
CA LEU A 53 -0.91 2.66 26.49
C LEU A 53 0.16 3.52 25.80
N SER A 54 1.20 3.93 26.55
CA SER A 54 2.30 4.76 26.04
C SER A 54 3.06 4.08 24.88
N ILE A 55 3.35 2.78 25.02
CA ILE A 55 3.99 1.99 23.97
C ILE A 55 3.08 1.88 22.74
N THR A 56 1.80 1.61 22.93
CA THR A 56 0.83 1.45 21.84
C THR A 56 0.72 2.75 21.01
N GLU A 57 0.53 3.89 21.68
CA GLU A 57 0.49 5.20 21.03
C GLU A 57 1.80 5.49 20.28
N THR A 58 2.94 5.21 20.91
CA THR A 58 4.26 5.43 20.30
C THR A 58 4.46 4.56 19.06
N LEU A 59 4.17 3.27 19.14
CA LEU A 59 4.32 2.34 18.02
C LEU A 59 3.38 2.70 16.86
N GLN A 60 2.16 3.10 17.17
CA GLN A 60 1.20 3.57 16.17
C GLN A 60 1.71 4.82 15.46
N LEU A 61 2.17 5.82 16.20
CA LEU A 61 2.72 7.06 15.63
C LEU A 61 3.98 6.80 14.80
N VAL A 62 4.86 5.90 15.25
CA VAL A 62 6.06 5.49 14.49
C VAL A 62 5.65 4.80 13.19
N GLY A 63 4.69 3.87 13.24
CA GLY A 63 4.15 3.19 12.07
C GLY A 63 3.53 4.17 11.08
N MET A 64 2.75 5.13 11.58
CA MET A 64 2.11 6.18 10.80
C MET A 64 3.13 7.08 10.11
N LYS A 65 4.11 7.58 10.88
CA LYS A 65 5.19 8.42 10.35
C LYS A 65 5.97 7.68 9.27
N ARG A 66 6.34 6.42 9.52
CA ARG A 66 7.05 5.58 8.52
C ARG A 66 6.24 5.44 7.24
N LEU A 67 4.95 5.13 7.35
CA LEU A 67 4.04 4.95 6.21
C LEU A 67 3.94 6.24 5.38
N LEU A 68 3.65 7.37 6.02
CA LEU A 68 3.47 8.66 5.34
C LEU A 68 4.79 9.18 4.75
N THR A 69 5.89 9.12 5.50
CA THR A 69 7.21 9.55 5.01
C THR A 69 7.66 8.71 3.82
N SER A 70 7.50 7.38 3.89
CA SER A 70 7.86 6.49 2.78
C SER A 70 6.98 6.77 1.56
N GLY A 71 5.66 6.92 1.75
CA GLY A 71 4.73 7.26 0.67
C GLY A 71 5.05 8.60 0.00
N CYS A 72 5.40 9.63 0.79
CA CYS A 72 5.82 10.94 0.30
C CYS A 72 7.06 10.84 -0.59
N TYR A 73 8.14 10.22 -0.10
CA TYR A 73 9.38 10.12 -0.87
C TYR A 73 9.21 9.27 -2.13
N LEU A 74 8.44 8.17 -2.06
CA LEU A 74 8.14 7.36 -3.23
C LEU A 74 7.31 8.14 -4.26
N GLU A 75 6.39 8.99 -3.83
CA GLU A 75 5.60 9.85 -4.73
C GLU A 75 6.46 10.93 -5.38
N LEU A 76 7.31 11.61 -4.59
CA LEU A 76 8.25 12.61 -5.11
C LEU A 76 9.23 11.99 -6.11
N TRP A 77 9.78 10.82 -5.78
CA TRP A 77 10.69 10.10 -6.67
C TRP A 77 9.99 9.68 -7.97
N ALA A 78 8.74 9.21 -7.89
CA ALA A 78 7.98 8.84 -9.09
C ALA A 78 7.74 10.03 -10.02
N LYS A 79 7.48 11.22 -9.47
CA LYS A 79 7.35 12.46 -10.25
C LYS A 79 8.70 12.88 -10.85
N ALA A 80 9.78 12.85 -10.06
CA ALA A 80 11.11 13.24 -10.52
C ALA A 80 11.69 12.31 -11.59
N SER A 81 11.41 11.00 -11.49
CA SER A 81 11.90 9.98 -12.41
C SER A 81 11.06 9.82 -13.68
N ARG A 82 9.96 10.57 -13.80
CA ARG A 82 8.95 10.42 -14.86
C ARG A 82 8.47 8.98 -15.00
N GLU A 83 8.07 8.38 -13.89
CA GLU A 83 7.58 6.98 -13.84
C GLU A 83 6.56 6.67 -14.95
N ALA A 84 5.69 7.62 -15.30
CA ALA A 84 4.70 7.44 -16.37
C ALA A 84 5.33 7.04 -17.72
N GLU A 85 6.55 7.48 -17.99
CA GLU A 85 7.32 7.14 -19.20
C GLU A 85 8.08 5.80 -19.03
N ASN A 86 8.40 5.40 -17.80
CA ASN A 86 9.10 4.14 -17.52
C ASN A 86 8.73 3.56 -16.13
N PRO A 87 7.63 2.79 -16.05
CA PRO A 87 7.17 2.21 -14.78
C PRO A 87 8.12 1.18 -14.18
N GLN A 88 8.94 0.51 -15.00
CA GLN A 88 9.92 -0.47 -14.57
C GLN A 88 10.99 0.16 -13.66
N ARG A 89 11.32 1.44 -13.88
CA ARG A 89 12.27 2.18 -13.05
C ARG A 89 11.81 2.25 -11.59
N PHE A 90 10.52 2.43 -11.35
CA PHE A 90 9.94 2.43 -10.00
C PHE A 90 10.05 1.06 -9.33
N CYS A 91 9.80 0.00 -10.09
CA CYS A 91 9.92 -1.38 -9.60
C CYS A 91 11.37 -1.71 -9.20
N GLN A 92 12.35 -1.35 -10.03
CA GLN A 92 13.78 -1.54 -9.75
C GLN A 92 14.23 -0.76 -8.52
N MET A 93 13.75 0.47 -8.36
CA MET A 93 14.03 1.28 -7.18
C MET A 93 13.45 0.64 -5.92
N CYS A 94 12.18 0.19 -5.94
CA CYS A 94 11.58 -0.53 -4.82
C CYS A 94 12.41 -1.77 -4.43
N GLU A 95 12.84 -2.57 -5.42
CA GLU A 95 13.67 -3.76 -5.19
C GLU A 95 15.02 -3.42 -4.55
N ARG A 96 15.69 -2.35 -4.99
CA ARG A 96 16.96 -1.90 -4.39
C ARG A 96 16.83 -1.54 -2.91
N PHE A 97 15.68 -1.01 -2.51
CA PHE A 97 15.40 -0.68 -1.11
C PHE A 97 14.77 -1.84 -0.31
N GLY A 98 14.65 -3.04 -0.91
CA GLY A 98 14.00 -4.18 -0.27
C GLY A 98 12.49 -3.99 -0.05
N ILE A 99 11.87 -3.05 -0.77
CA ILE A 99 10.43 -2.77 -0.69
C ILE A 99 9.73 -3.62 -1.75
N ARG A 100 8.77 -4.43 -1.32
CA ARG A 100 7.93 -5.18 -2.27
C ARG A 100 7.17 -4.18 -3.15
N ARG A 101 7.09 -4.45 -4.46
CA ARG A 101 6.43 -3.56 -5.44
C ARG A 101 5.02 -3.14 -4.98
N ALA A 102 4.21 -4.09 -4.51
CA ALA A 102 2.86 -3.84 -4.01
C ALA A 102 2.83 -2.87 -2.82
N THR A 103 3.77 -3.01 -1.88
CA THR A 103 3.92 -2.13 -0.72
C THR A 103 4.31 -0.70 -1.14
N GLY A 104 5.18 -0.55 -2.13
CA GLY A 104 5.57 0.76 -2.66
C GLY A 104 4.38 1.54 -3.23
N PHE A 105 3.54 0.87 -4.05
CA PHE A 105 2.31 1.47 -4.58
C PHE A 105 1.29 1.76 -3.48
N GLU A 106 1.13 0.85 -2.50
CA GLU A 106 0.24 1.05 -1.37
C GLU A 106 0.62 2.29 -0.54
N TYR A 107 1.90 2.48 -0.23
CA TYR A 107 2.37 3.65 0.52
C TYR A 107 2.10 4.96 -0.23
N ARG A 108 2.27 4.97 -1.56
CA ARG A 108 1.94 6.13 -2.39
C ARG A 108 0.45 6.42 -2.40
N ARG A 109 -0.41 5.39 -2.47
CA ARG A 109 -1.86 5.58 -2.37
C ARG A 109 -2.26 6.18 -1.03
N VAL A 110 -1.72 5.67 0.07
CA VAL A 110 -1.94 6.25 1.41
C VAL A 110 -1.52 7.72 1.43
N TRP A 111 -0.33 8.04 0.90
CA TRP A 111 0.13 9.43 0.83
C TRP A 111 -0.81 10.34 0.05
N ARG A 112 -1.32 9.89 -1.10
CA ARG A 112 -2.26 10.68 -1.91
C ARG A 112 -3.59 10.92 -1.21
N ALA A 113 -4.14 9.88 -0.57
CA ALA A 113 -5.44 9.95 0.08
C ALA A 113 -5.41 10.68 1.43
N PHE A 114 -4.34 10.50 2.22
CA PHE A 114 -4.28 10.97 3.61
C PHE A 114 -3.13 11.92 3.92
N GLY A 115 -2.03 11.86 3.15
CA GLY A 115 -0.76 12.48 3.50
C GLY A 115 -0.87 13.97 3.78
N LYS A 116 -1.45 14.75 2.86
CA LYS A 116 -1.60 16.20 3.03
C LYS A 116 -2.38 16.57 4.30
N ARG A 117 -3.57 15.97 4.47
CA ARG A 117 -4.47 16.29 5.58
C ARG A 117 -3.90 15.89 6.94
N ILE A 118 -3.20 14.77 7.03
CA ILE A 118 -2.51 14.38 8.27
C ILE A 118 -1.31 15.29 8.56
N MET A 119 -0.59 15.76 7.54
CA MET A 119 0.51 16.72 7.74
C MET A 119 0.01 18.10 8.19
N GLU A 120 -1.13 18.55 7.68
CA GLU A 120 -1.80 19.79 8.10
C GLU A 120 -2.42 19.65 9.51
N GLN A 121 -2.89 18.45 9.87
CA GLN A 121 -3.52 18.17 11.16
C GLN A 121 -2.91 16.94 11.83
N PRO A 122 -1.68 17.03 12.37
CA PRO A 122 -0.95 15.87 12.91
C PRO A 122 -1.66 15.12 14.03
N ARG A 123 -2.56 15.81 14.76
CA ARG A 123 -3.38 15.19 15.82
C ARG A 123 -4.23 14.02 15.32
N LEU A 124 -4.68 14.05 14.06
CA LEU A 124 -5.53 13.00 13.47
C LEU A 124 -4.80 11.65 13.40
N ALA A 125 -3.47 11.66 13.28
CA ALA A 125 -2.65 10.44 13.23
C ALA A 125 -2.78 9.58 14.49
N ARG A 126 -3.06 10.18 15.65
CA ARG A 126 -3.23 9.47 16.93
C ARG A 126 -4.47 8.56 16.93
N PHE A 127 -5.48 8.92 16.15
CA PHE A 127 -6.76 8.23 16.10
C PHE A 127 -6.89 7.30 14.90
N MET A 128 -5.82 7.05 14.15
CA MET A 128 -5.84 6.19 12.97
C MET A 128 -4.70 5.17 13.04
N VAL A 129 -5.02 3.89 12.84
CA VAL A 129 -3.97 2.87 12.70
C VAL A 129 -3.41 2.86 11.28
N PRO A 130 -2.11 2.58 11.08
CA PRO A 130 -1.52 2.54 9.74
C PRO A 130 -2.28 1.63 8.76
N GLU A 131 -2.81 0.50 9.25
CA GLU A 131 -3.46 -0.47 8.36
C GLU A 131 -4.87 -0.06 7.95
N SER A 132 -5.55 0.78 8.72
CA SER A 132 -6.84 1.34 8.31
C SER A 132 -6.66 2.30 7.13
N LEU A 133 -5.57 3.09 7.12
CA LEU A 133 -5.22 3.93 5.97
C LEU A 133 -4.96 3.11 4.70
N LYS A 134 -4.28 1.96 4.82
CA LYS A 134 -4.03 1.08 3.68
C LYS A 134 -5.31 0.50 3.10
N ILE A 135 -6.29 0.18 3.94
CA ILE A 135 -7.62 -0.29 3.51
C ILE A 135 -8.37 0.84 2.82
N LEU A 136 -8.42 2.00 3.46
CA LEU A 136 -9.21 3.13 2.98
C LEU A 136 -8.60 3.84 1.76
N SER A 137 -7.31 3.69 1.50
CA SER A 137 -6.63 4.25 0.32
C SER A 137 -6.68 3.36 -0.92
N ARG A 138 -7.38 2.22 -0.87
CA ARG A 138 -7.57 1.36 -2.05
C ARG A 138 -8.49 2.05 -3.05
N GLU A 139 -8.26 1.80 -4.34
CA GLU A 139 -9.09 2.33 -5.42
C GLU A 139 -10.56 1.89 -5.33
N SER A 140 -10.82 0.74 -4.68
CA SER A 140 -12.17 0.24 -4.43
C SER A 140 -12.91 0.95 -3.29
N THR A 141 -12.29 1.93 -2.62
CA THR A 141 -12.87 2.59 -1.45
C THR A 141 -13.45 3.94 -1.88
N PRO A 142 -14.75 4.20 -1.62
CA PRO A 142 -15.37 5.49 -1.92
C PRO A 142 -14.71 6.65 -1.18
N ALA A 143 -14.73 7.84 -1.77
CA ALA A 143 -14.11 9.04 -1.18
C ALA A 143 -14.82 9.48 0.13
N GLU A 144 -16.11 9.18 0.22
CA GLU A 144 -16.98 9.42 1.36
C GLU A 144 -16.51 8.62 2.58
N ALA A 145 -16.08 7.37 2.40
CA ALA A 145 -15.52 6.55 3.47
C ALA A 145 -14.22 7.15 4.04
N VAL A 146 -13.39 7.74 3.16
CA VAL A 146 -12.17 8.46 3.56
C VAL A 146 -12.51 9.73 4.33
N SER A 147 -13.49 10.50 3.85
CA SER A 147 -13.96 11.72 4.52
C SER A 147 -14.53 11.41 5.91
N GLU A 148 -15.35 10.36 6.02
CA GLU A 148 -15.94 9.93 7.29
C GLU A 148 -14.86 9.46 8.27
N ALA A 149 -13.83 8.74 7.82
CA ALA A 149 -12.70 8.39 8.66
C ALA A 149 -12.00 9.63 9.26
N PHE A 150 -11.88 10.72 8.48
CA PHE A 150 -11.38 11.99 9.02
C PHE A 150 -12.33 12.65 10.02
N THR A 151 -13.64 12.57 9.79
CA THR A 151 -14.65 13.06 10.74
C THR A 151 -14.55 12.32 12.08
N LEU A 152 -14.50 10.99 12.06
CA LEU A 152 -14.35 10.18 13.27
C LEU A 152 -13.06 10.52 14.02
N ALA A 153 -11.93 10.60 13.33
CA ALA A 153 -10.66 10.97 13.94
C ALA A 153 -10.66 12.41 14.51
N ALA A 154 -11.39 13.34 13.88
CA ALA A 154 -11.55 14.70 14.41
C ALA A 154 -12.44 14.75 15.66
N GLN A 155 -13.32 13.76 15.82
CA GLN A 155 -14.13 13.52 17.03
C GLN A 155 -13.40 12.65 18.07
N GLU A 156 -12.09 12.46 17.91
CA GLU A 156 -11.26 11.64 18.82
C GLU A 156 -11.67 10.17 18.86
N GLN A 157 -12.37 9.69 17.83
CA GLN A 157 -12.76 8.28 17.69
C GLN A 157 -11.72 7.50 16.90
N PHE A 158 -11.40 6.31 17.40
CA PHE A 158 -10.32 5.50 16.87
C PHE A 158 -10.72 4.72 15.61
N VAL A 159 -10.09 5.04 14.48
CA VAL A 159 -10.27 4.38 13.19
C VAL A 159 -9.39 3.13 13.11
N SER A 160 -9.90 2.04 13.68
CA SER A 160 -9.31 0.70 13.62
C SER A 160 -9.48 0.04 12.26
N ILE A 161 -8.87 -1.15 12.07
CA ILE A 161 -9.08 -2.00 10.89
C ILE A 161 -10.57 -2.36 10.72
N LYS A 162 -11.25 -2.66 11.83
CA LYS A 162 -12.68 -3.00 11.83
C LYS A 162 -13.51 -1.83 11.32
N VAL A 163 -13.30 -0.64 11.90
CA VAL A 163 -13.99 0.59 11.50
C VAL A 163 -13.73 0.91 10.02
N ALA A 164 -12.49 0.74 9.54
CA ALA A 164 -12.18 0.96 8.13
C ALA A 164 -12.93 0.02 7.17
N ASN A 165 -13.08 -1.26 7.54
CA ASN A 165 -13.88 -2.20 6.75
C ASN A 165 -15.36 -1.84 6.79
N GLU A 166 -15.90 -1.50 7.96
CA GLU A 166 -17.30 -1.07 8.11
C GLU A 166 -17.62 0.20 7.29
N LEU A 167 -16.72 1.18 7.30
CA LEU A 167 -16.87 2.39 6.48
C LEU A 167 -16.85 2.02 4.99
N LYS A 168 -15.90 1.20 4.57
CA LYS A 168 -15.80 0.78 3.18
C LYS A 168 -17.08 0.06 2.73
N GLU A 169 -17.57 -0.90 3.50
CA GLU A 169 -18.78 -1.67 3.20
C GLU A 169 -20.00 -0.74 3.09
N ARG A 170 -20.22 0.10 4.10
CA ARG A 170 -21.35 1.04 4.17
C ARG A 170 -21.45 1.91 2.92
N PHE A 171 -20.36 2.55 2.51
CA PHE A 171 -20.38 3.45 1.36
C PHE A 171 -20.32 2.73 0.01
N THR A 172 -19.81 1.50 -0.04
CA THR A 172 -19.86 0.69 -1.27
C THR A 172 -21.28 0.14 -1.53
N GLU A 173 -22.04 -0.14 -0.48
CA GLU A 173 -23.44 -0.58 -0.57
C GLU A 173 -24.36 0.58 -0.95
N SER A 174 -24.15 1.77 -0.37
CA SER A 174 -24.92 2.97 -0.73
C SER A 174 -24.76 3.37 -2.21
N GLU A 175 -23.56 3.22 -2.80
CA GLU A 175 -23.35 3.45 -4.24
C GLU A 175 -24.11 2.47 -5.14
N LYS A 176 -24.45 1.26 -4.65
CA LYS A 176 -25.22 0.27 -5.43
C LYS A 176 -26.72 0.54 -5.41
N GLU A 177 -27.21 1.22 -4.38
CA GLU A 177 -28.62 1.57 -4.24
C GLU A 177 -28.97 2.87 -5.00
N THR A 178 -28.02 3.77 -5.18
CA THR A 178 -28.09 4.86 -6.15
C THR A 178 -27.65 4.36 -7.52
N GLY A 179 -28.59 3.85 -8.33
CA GLY A 179 -28.32 3.48 -9.73
C GLY A 179 -27.63 4.60 -10.54
N PRO A 180 -26.99 4.28 -11.67
CA PRO A 180 -26.16 5.22 -12.40
C PRO A 180 -27.01 6.41 -12.86
N GLN A 181 -26.80 7.58 -12.28
CA GLN A 181 -27.18 8.83 -12.92
C GLN A 181 -26.22 9.02 -14.10
N GLU A 182 -26.78 8.97 -15.31
CA GLU A 182 -26.13 9.44 -16.53
C GLU A 182 -25.68 10.88 -16.31
N VAL A 183 -24.38 11.07 -16.04
CA VAL A 183 -23.77 12.39 -16.07
C VAL A 183 -23.45 12.67 -17.53
N GLU A 184 -24.25 13.56 -18.12
CA GLU A 184 -24.03 14.17 -19.42
C GLU A 184 -22.57 14.61 -19.57
N GLN A 185 -21.90 14.04 -20.57
CA GLN A 185 -20.56 14.44 -20.98
C GLN A 185 -20.61 15.89 -21.51
N SER A 186 -20.21 16.84 -20.66
CA SER A 186 -19.82 18.17 -21.13
C SER A 186 -18.48 18.07 -21.86
N THR A 187 -18.56 18.30 -23.16
CA THR A 187 -17.49 18.54 -24.12
C THR A 187 -16.44 19.51 -23.58
N SER A 188 -15.20 19.06 -23.43
CA SER A 188 -14.01 19.92 -23.40
C SER A 188 -13.10 19.55 -24.56
N GLN A 189 -12.93 20.53 -25.42
CA GLN A 189 -12.22 20.53 -26.69
C GLN A 189 -10.76 20.06 -26.50
N LEU A 190 -10.37 19.04 -27.28
CA LEU A 190 -8.97 18.75 -27.55
C LEU A 190 -8.67 19.18 -28.99
N VAL A 191 -7.68 20.06 -29.08
CA VAL A 191 -7.14 20.72 -30.26
C VAL A 191 -6.64 19.69 -31.28
N GLU A 192 -7.05 19.90 -32.54
CA GLU A 192 -6.60 19.18 -33.73
C GLU A 192 -5.11 19.41 -34.00
N CYS A 193 -4.40 18.35 -34.36
CA CYS A 193 -3.17 18.40 -35.15
C CYS A 193 -3.20 17.22 -36.13
N GLU A 194 -3.59 17.51 -37.38
CA GLU A 194 -3.33 16.62 -38.53
C GLU A 194 -1.82 16.54 -38.82
N PRO A 195 -1.36 15.45 -39.44
CA PRO A 195 -1.00 15.60 -40.84
C PRO A 195 -1.43 14.44 -41.76
N GLU A 196 -1.47 14.78 -43.06
CA GLU A 196 -2.00 14.09 -44.24
C GLU A 196 -1.52 12.65 -44.51
N LEU A 197 -2.43 11.86 -45.10
CA LEU A 197 -2.22 10.57 -45.75
C LEU A 197 -1.82 10.72 -47.23
N PRO A 198 -1.12 9.72 -47.82
CA PRO A 198 -1.36 9.30 -49.20
C PRO A 198 -1.95 7.87 -49.30
N PRO A 199 -2.76 7.55 -50.35
CA PRO A 199 -3.61 6.35 -50.43
C PRO A 199 -3.00 5.25 -51.38
N PRO A 200 -3.75 4.20 -51.83
CA PRO A 200 -3.83 2.89 -51.19
C PRO A 200 -3.38 1.71 -52.09
N ALA A 201 -3.10 0.54 -51.50
CA ALA A 201 -2.94 -0.74 -52.23
C ALA A 201 -3.35 -1.94 -51.33
N PRO A 202 -3.75 -3.10 -51.90
CA PRO A 202 -5.07 -3.66 -51.62
C PRO A 202 -5.15 -4.82 -50.60
N ALA A 203 -6.34 -4.89 -49.97
CA ALA A 203 -7.04 -6.02 -49.36
C ALA A 203 -6.20 -7.20 -48.81
N LYS A 204 -5.79 -7.09 -47.55
CA LYS A 204 -5.65 -8.25 -46.65
C LYS A 204 -6.68 -8.11 -45.53
N ARG A 205 -7.52 -9.14 -45.39
CA ARG A 205 -8.57 -9.23 -44.36
C ARG A 205 -7.93 -9.05 -42.98
N SER A 206 -8.12 -7.88 -42.37
CA SER A 206 -7.67 -7.61 -41.02
C SER A 206 -8.65 -8.25 -40.03
N PHE A 207 -8.12 -9.10 -39.15
CA PHE A 207 -8.79 -9.43 -37.89
C PHE A 207 -9.05 -8.13 -37.14
N ALA A 208 -10.33 -7.76 -37.04
CA ALA A 208 -10.77 -6.59 -36.30
C ALA A 208 -10.61 -6.85 -34.80
N GLY A 209 -9.83 -6.01 -34.13
CA GLY A 209 -10.21 -5.39 -32.86
C GLY A 209 -10.26 -6.27 -31.61
N SER A 210 -9.12 -6.80 -31.16
CA SER A 210 -8.97 -7.09 -29.73
C SER A 210 -8.53 -5.81 -29.03
N ALA A 211 -9.46 -5.14 -28.33
CA ALA A 211 -9.25 -3.88 -27.62
C ALA A 211 -8.45 -4.01 -26.32
N TRP A 212 -7.67 -5.08 -26.14
CA TRP A 212 -6.94 -5.35 -24.90
C TRP A 212 -5.75 -6.30 -25.10
N GLU A 213 -4.73 -6.16 -24.26
CA GLU A 213 -3.52 -6.99 -24.20
C GLU A 213 -3.31 -7.49 -22.76
N PHE A 214 -2.94 -8.77 -22.59
CA PHE A 214 -2.69 -9.39 -21.29
C PHE A 214 -1.28 -9.05 -20.76
N THR A 215 -1.21 -8.28 -19.66
CA THR A 215 0.06 -7.77 -19.09
C THR A 215 0.52 -8.48 -17.81
N GLY A 216 -0.10 -9.61 -17.44
CA GLY A 216 0.24 -10.35 -16.22
C GLY A 216 -0.28 -9.74 -14.90
N ARG A 217 -1.34 -8.90 -14.97
CA ARG A 217 -2.07 -8.35 -13.81
C ARG A 217 -3.55 -8.70 -13.91
N VAL A 218 -4.25 -8.81 -12.77
CA VAL A 218 -5.70 -9.12 -12.72
C VAL A 218 -6.49 -8.00 -13.40
N LEU A 219 -7.18 -8.33 -14.50
CA LEU A 219 -8.06 -7.43 -15.23
C LEU A 219 -9.48 -7.54 -14.66
N ARG A 220 -10.07 -6.42 -14.23
CA ARG A 220 -11.52 -6.32 -14.05
C ARG A 220 -12.11 -5.91 -15.40
N ILE A 221 -12.84 -6.81 -16.04
CA ILE A 221 -13.50 -6.54 -17.32
C ILE A 221 -14.95 -6.16 -17.03
N VAL A 222 -15.35 -4.95 -17.41
CA VAL A 222 -16.76 -4.52 -17.40
C VAL A 222 -17.30 -4.79 -18.80
N ALA A 223 -18.13 -5.82 -18.93
CA ALA A 223 -18.67 -6.30 -20.21
C ALA A 223 -20.19 -6.22 -20.24
N THR A 224 -20.77 -5.95 -21.42
CA THR A 224 -22.21 -6.09 -21.62
C THR A 224 -22.57 -7.56 -21.78
N ALA A 225 -23.82 -7.94 -21.51
CA ALA A 225 -24.26 -9.35 -21.55
C ALA A 225 -24.01 -10.05 -22.91
N LYS A 226 -23.86 -9.30 -24.01
CA LYS A 226 -23.56 -9.85 -25.34
C LYS A 226 -22.08 -10.20 -25.56
N ASP A 227 -21.18 -9.64 -24.76
CA ASP A 227 -19.72 -9.76 -24.97
C ASP A 227 -19.07 -10.79 -24.03
N VAL A 228 -19.81 -11.27 -23.02
CA VAL A 228 -19.30 -12.15 -21.96
C VAL A 228 -18.74 -13.45 -22.53
N ASP A 229 -19.44 -14.10 -23.46
CA ASP A 229 -19.00 -15.39 -24.01
C ASP A 229 -17.76 -15.27 -24.87
N ALA A 230 -17.64 -14.18 -25.66
CA ALA A 230 -16.46 -13.89 -26.46
C ALA A 230 -15.24 -13.60 -25.56
N ILE A 231 -15.43 -12.82 -24.50
CA ILE A 231 -14.37 -12.51 -23.53
C ILE A 231 -13.92 -13.77 -22.79
N ILE A 232 -14.85 -14.65 -22.40
CA ILE A 232 -14.52 -15.93 -21.77
C ILE A 232 -13.70 -16.81 -22.72
N GLN A 233 -14.05 -16.84 -24.01
CA GLN A 233 -13.33 -17.62 -25.01
C GLN A 233 -11.90 -17.10 -25.22
N ASP A 234 -11.73 -15.78 -25.33
CA ASP A 234 -10.40 -15.15 -25.48
C ASP A 234 -9.52 -15.37 -24.24
N LEU A 235 -10.10 -15.27 -23.04
CA LEU A 235 -9.37 -15.56 -21.79
C LEU A 235 -8.94 -17.02 -21.71
N LYS A 236 -9.79 -17.97 -22.13
CA LYS A 236 -9.42 -19.40 -22.19
C LYS A 236 -8.25 -19.63 -23.14
N GLN A 237 -8.27 -19.02 -24.33
CA GLN A 237 -7.17 -19.12 -25.29
C GLN A 237 -5.87 -18.48 -24.77
N ALA A 238 -5.97 -17.35 -24.08
CA ALA A 238 -4.81 -16.70 -23.46
C ALA A 238 -4.19 -17.57 -22.36
N ILE A 239 -5.02 -18.21 -21.51
CA ILE A 239 -4.57 -19.15 -20.48
C ILE A 239 -3.88 -20.35 -21.12
N GLU A 240 -4.48 -20.98 -22.14
CA GLU A 240 -3.85 -22.11 -22.85
C GLU A 240 -2.50 -21.74 -23.46
N LYS A 241 -2.37 -20.53 -24.03
CA LYS A 241 -1.11 -20.05 -24.59
C LYS A 241 -0.04 -19.93 -23.51
N LEU A 242 -0.37 -19.36 -22.36
CA LEU A 242 0.55 -19.22 -21.22
C LEU A 242 0.96 -20.57 -20.63
N GLU A 243 0.05 -21.53 -20.57
CA GLU A 243 0.36 -22.90 -20.13
C GLU A 243 1.32 -23.60 -21.10
N ARG A 244 1.13 -23.42 -22.42
CA ARG A 244 2.06 -23.94 -23.43
C ARG A 244 3.44 -23.29 -23.30
N GLU A 245 3.51 -21.97 -23.14
CA GLU A 245 4.77 -21.25 -22.95
C GLU A 245 5.49 -21.67 -21.65
N ARG A 246 4.74 -21.86 -20.56
CA ARG A 246 5.28 -22.41 -19.29
C ARG A 246 5.85 -23.81 -19.48
N ASN A 247 5.14 -24.69 -20.19
CA ASN A 247 5.60 -26.05 -20.44
C ASN A 247 6.84 -26.09 -21.35
N VAL A 248 6.93 -25.20 -22.33
CA VAL A 248 8.13 -25.03 -23.18
C VAL A 248 9.30 -24.52 -22.34
N ASN A 249 9.09 -23.50 -21.51
CA ASN A 249 10.14 -22.97 -20.63
C ASN A 249 10.61 -24.00 -19.58
N ALA A 250 9.71 -24.83 -19.06
CA ALA A 250 10.06 -25.93 -18.16
C ALA A 250 10.88 -27.01 -18.87
N ARG A 251 10.55 -27.36 -20.12
CA ARG A 251 11.33 -28.30 -20.94
C ARG A 251 12.72 -27.77 -21.27
N ILE A 252 12.82 -26.49 -21.61
CA ILE A 252 14.10 -25.81 -21.85
C ILE A 252 14.95 -25.85 -20.58
N ALA A 253 14.39 -25.52 -19.42
CA ALA A 253 15.09 -25.58 -18.14
C ALA A 253 15.60 -27.00 -17.79
N SER A 254 14.81 -28.05 -18.07
CA SER A 254 15.26 -29.45 -17.87
C SER A 254 16.37 -29.90 -18.82
N PHE A 255 16.44 -29.31 -20.02
CA PHE A 255 17.47 -29.62 -21.01
C PHE A 255 18.83 -29.02 -20.62
N TYR A 256 18.81 -27.84 -19.97
CA TYR A 256 20.04 -27.20 -19.46
C TYR A 256 20.47 -27.71 -18.08
N SER A 257 19.60 -28.34 -17.29
CA SER A 257 19.99 -28.96 -16.01
C SER A 257 20.65 -30.33 -16.16
N THR A 258 20.47 -31.01 -17.29
CA THR A 258 21.05 -32.36 -17.55
C THR A 258 22.40 -32.31 -18.28
N GLY A 259 22.83 -31.16 -18.78
CA GLY A 259 24.10 -31.00 -19.48
C GLY A 259 25.34 -30.79 -18.60
N ASN A 260 25.18 -30.65 -17.28
CA ASN A 260 26.25 -30.24 -16.37
C ASN A 260 26.87 -31.37 -15.52
N GLU A 261 26.49 -32.64 -15.76
CA GLU A 261 27.01 -33.80 -15.00
C GLU A 261 27.99 -34.70 -15.79
N SER A 262 28.49 -34.28 -16.95
CA SER A 262 29.38 -35.12 -17.79
C SER A 262 30.82 -34.64 -17.96
N HIS A 263 31.29 -33.70 -17.14
CA HIS A 263 32.73 -33.41 -16.97
C HIS A 263 33.10 -33.37 -15.48
N GLY A 264 33.23 -34.57 -14.90
CA GLY A 264 33.90 -34.87 -13.64
C GLY A 264 34.62 -36.20 -13.78
#